data_AF-A0A1V1TFY9-F1
#
_entry.id   AF-A0A1V1TFY9-F1
#
_cell.length_a   1.000
_cell.length_b   1.000
_cell.length_c   1.000
_cell.angle_alpha   90.00
_cell.angle_beta   90.00
_cell.angle_gamma   90.00
#
_symmetry.space_group_name_H-M   'P 1'
#
loop_
_entity.id
_entity.type
_entity.pdbx_description
1 polymer ?
#
loop_
_entity_poly.entity_id
_entity_poly.type
_entity_poly.pdbx_seq_one_letter_code
_entity_poly.pdbx_strand_id
1 'polypeptide(L)'
;MVGACLGSNAEEFLLQHDRIVRPFSHTSLRVQALRDNNSVCVFVYAKRNVTNWNTFYFRLRSCFDGYISSHYPSLLDPVESDGVVRYEHLTEALDISFDTYKGYPKMVLTFADKATQKVFRMEADLVIAADDPNSFVRNKYLPKIQRQYVGYIAWRGTVNDKEVSASTRAVFVQNSAESLEEIMTDAFDSRRHHNIVPAGHVWKDVWNWLLNKAQTKPLPAPLLDIIAKIERPFIQVITELSSPQAAFENGTVLVVGDALSMY
;
A
#
# COMPACT_ATOMS: atom_id res chain seq x y z
N MET A 1 3.14 6.02 -12.68
CA MET A 1 3.79 5.22 -11.63
C MET A 1 3.00 5.44 -10.34
N VAL A 2 2.55 4.40 -9.63
CA VAL A 2 1.83 4.58 -8.35
C VAL A 2 2.80 5.19 -7.33
N GLY A 3 2.66 6.49 -7.08
CA GLY A 3 3.50 7.23 -6.16
C GLY A 3 2.86 7.39 -4.79
N ALA A 4 3.68 7.41 -3.76
CA ALA A 4 3.29 7.87 -2.43
C ALA A 4 3.17 9.40 -2.49
N CYS A 5 1.98 9.93 -2.19
CA CYS A 5 1.80 11.35 -1.93
C CYS A 5 2.04 11.60 -0.45
N LEU A 6 2.91 12.56 -0.12
CA LEU A 6 3.07 13.01 1.26
C LEU A 6 1.85 13.85 1.66
N GLY A 7 1.35 13.64 2.87
CA GLY A 7 0.41 14.54 3.56
C GLY A 7 1.17 15.48 4.50
N SER A 8 0.50 16.50 5.04
CA SER A 8 1.09 17.51 5.95
C SER A 8 1.95 16.90 7.05
N ASN A 9 1.42 15.91 7.77
CA ASN A 9 2.07 15.30 8.93
C ASN A 9 3.32 14.49 8.51
N ALA A 10 3.34 13.95 7.28
CA ALA A 10 4.51 13.29 6.72
C ALA A 10 5.56 14.30 6.22
N GLU A 11 5.15 15.43 5.64
CA GLU A 11 6.07 16.53 5.31
C GLU A 11 6.69 17.12 6.59
N GLU A 12 5.91 17.31 7.66
CA GLU A 12 6.39 17.80 8.96
C GLU A 12 7.33 16.81 9.67
N PHE A 13 6.98 15.52 9.74
CA PHE A 13 7.86 14.48 10.26
C PHE A 13 9.22 14.47 9.54
N LEU A 14 9.21 14.58 8.21
CA LEU A 14 10.45 14.63 7.44
C LEU A 14 11.23 15.92 7.68
N LEU A 15 10.57 17.08 7.78
CA LEU A 15 11.25 18.34 8.13
C LEU A 15 11.95 18.30 9.51
N GLN A 16 11.51 17.41 10.42
CA GLN A 16 12.10 17.24 11.76
C GLN A 16 13.15 16.10 11.85
N HIS A 17 13.00 15.03 11.06
CA HIS A 17 13.80 13.79 11.22
C HIS A 17 14.59 13.33 9.99
N ASP A 18 14.39 13.94 8.82
CA ASP A 18 15.05 13.56 7.57
C ASP A 18 16.41 14.25 7.40
N ARG A 19 17.48 13.55 7.79
CA ARG A 19 18.86 14.04 7.66
C ARG A 19 19.35 14.21 6.21
N ILE A 20 18.60 13.73 5.20
CA ILE A 20 19.06 13.71 3.80
C ILE A 20 18.60 14.97 3.05
N VAL A 21 19.46 16.00 2.96
CA VAL A 21 19.12 17.31 2.34
C VAL A 21 18.80 17.24 0.83
N ARG A 22 18.99 16.08 0.17
CA ARG A 22 18.70 15.88 -1.26
C ARG A 22 17.19 15.72 -1.54
N PRO A 23 16.59 16.44 -2.50
CA PRO A 23 15.21 16.21 -2.93
C PRO A 23 14.95 14.79 -3.44
N PHE A 24 13.78 14.23 -3.08
CA PHE A 24 13.38 12.86 -3.43
C PHE A 24 11.91 12.73 -3.88
N SER A 25 11.19 13.84 -3.95
CA SER A 25 9.79 13.95 -4.38
C SER A 25 9.65 14.99 -5.48
N HIS A 26 8.59 14.87 -6.27
CA HIS A 26 8.19 15.81 -7.30
C HIS A 26 6.94 16.57 -6.86
N THR A 27 7.00 17.89 -6.89
CA THR A 27 5.90 18.77 -6.50
C THR A 27 4.95 19.00 -7.67
N SER A 28 3.74 18.44 -7.60
CA SER A 28 2.62 18.93 -8.40
C SER A 28 1.95 20.11 -7.68
N LEU A 29 1.40 21.06 -8.44
CA LEU A 29 0.59 22.18 -7.94
C LEU A 29 -0.90 22.04 -8.30
N ARG A 30 -1.28 20.97 -8.99
CA ARG A 30 -2.65 20.75 -9.48
C ARG A 30 -2.97 19.26 -9.68
N VAL A 31 -4.20 18.88 -9.32
CA VAL A 31 -4.80 17.60 -9.72
C VAL A 31 -5.53 17.82 -11.03
N GLN A 32 -5.26 16.98 -12.03
CA GLN A 32 -5.83 17.10 -13.37
C GLN A 32 -6.52 15.80 -13.78
N ALA A 33 -7.55 15.92 -14.61
CA ALA A 33 -8.30 14.81 -15.19
C ALA A 33 -8.53 15.08 -16.69
N LEU A 34 -8.66 14.02 -17.48
CA LEU A 34 -8.99 14.11 -18.90
C LEU A 34 -10.51 14.08 -19.07
N ARG A 35 -11.03 15.01 -19.88
CA ARG A 35 -12.41 14.99 -20.35
C ARG A 35 -12.56 14.02 -21.52
N ASP A 36 -13.79 13.60 -21.77
CA ASP A 36 -14.25 12.83 -22.93
C ASP A 36 -13.65 13.33 -24.27
N ASN A 37 -13.63 14.63 -24.48
CA ASN A 37 -13.04 15.29 -25.66
C ASN A 37 -11.48 15.36 -25.65
N ASN A 38 -10.83 14.56 -24.81
CA ASN A 38 -9.38 14.54 -24.53
C ASN A 38 -8.76 15.85 -23.99
N SER A 39 -9.57 16.88 -23.68
CA SER A 39 -9.04 18.11 -23.07
C SER A 39 -8.70 17.89 -21.58
N VAL A 40 -7.64 18.55 -21.11
CA VAL A 40 -7.19 18.42 -19.71
C VAL A 40 -7.94 19.43 -18.83
N CYS A 41 -8.73 18.94 -17.88
CA CYS A 41 -9.33 19.74 -16.83
C CYS A 41 -8.41 19.80 -15.60
N VAL A 42 -8.30 20.96 -14.95
CA VAL A 42 -7.86 21.01 -13.55
C VAL A 42 -9.07 20.68 -12.69
N PHE A 43 -8.92 19.74 -11.75
CA PHE A 43 -9.94 19.38 -10.77
C PHE A 43 -9.76 20.17 -9.47
N VAL A 44 -8.53 20.25 -8.97
CA VAL A 44 -8.15 21.00 -7.77
C VAL A 44 -6.77 21.64 -7.97
N TYR A 45 -6.61 22.91 -7.56
CA TYR A 45 -5.30 23.53 -7.37
C TYR A 45 -4.81 23.24 -5.95
N ALA A 46 -3.79 22.38 -5.82
CA ALA A 46 -3.20 22.00 -4.54
C ALA A 46 -1.76 21.54 -4.73
N LYS A 47 -0.86 21.99 -3.84
CA LYS A 47 0.49 21.45 -3.71
C LYS A 47 0.39 20.00 -3.25
N ARG A 48 1.04 19.08 -3.98
CA ARG A 48 1.18 17.67 -3.62
C ARG A 48 2.61 17.21 -3.94
N ASN A 49 3.38 16.85 -2.92
CA ASN A 49 4.68 16.21 -3.12
C ASN A 49 4.50 14.70 -3.29
N VAL A 50 4.95 14.18 -4.43
CA VAL A 50 4.78 12.77 -4.80
C VAL A 50 6.14 12.12 -5.02
N THR A 51 6.38 10.97 -4.42
CA THR A 51 7.58 10.13 -4.60
C THR A 51 7.18 8.69 -4.96
N ASN A 52 8.13 7.80 -5.14
CA ASN A 52 7.87 6.36 -5.32
C ASN A 52 8.28 5.59 -4.05
N TRP A 53 7.60 4.46 -3.80
CA TRP A 53 7.79 3.69 -2.56
C TRP A 53 9.22 3.23 -2.33
N ASN A 54 9.97 2.80 -3.36
CA ASN A 54 11.37 2.40 -3.21
C ASN A 54 12.26 3.59 -2.75
N THR A 55 12.10 4.73 -3.41
CA THR A 55 12.86 5.96 -3.10
C THR A 55 12.53 6.53 -1.72
N PHE A 56 11.32 6.30 -1.21
CA PHE A 56 10.93 6.68 0.15
C PHE A 56 11.41 5.65 1.19
N TYR A 57 11.18 4.36 0.96
CA TYR A 57 11.60 3.27 1.85
C TYR A 57 13.12 3.26 2.08
N PHE A 58 13.94 3.30 1.02
CA PHE A 58 15.39 3.31 1.18
C PHE A 58 15.92 4.59 1.83
N ARG A 59 15.16 5.69 1.78
CA ARG A 59 15.49 6.95 2.49
C ARG A 59 15.26 6.80 3.98
N LEU A 60 14.09 6.31 4.37
CA LEU A 60 13.76 6.04 5.77
C LEU A 60 14.72 5.01 6.37
N ARG A 61 15.09 3.95 5.63
CA ARG A 61 16.12 2.98 6.05
C ARG A 61 17.52 3.60 6.18
N SER A 62 17.92 4.47 5.26
CA SER A 62 19.19 5.22 5.38
C SER A 62 19.20 6.11 6.63
N CYS A 63 18.09 6.77 6.97
CA CYS A 63 17.95 7.58 8.19
C CYS A 63 17.79 6.78 9.49
N PHE A 64 17.21 5.57 9.43
CA PHE A 64 16.86 4.73 10.58
C PHE A 64 18.02 3.83 11.03
N ASP A 65 18.60 3.04 10.12
CA ASP A 65 19.64 2.05 10.42
C ASP A 65 20.84 2.12 9.47
N GLY A 66 21.04 3.26 8.80
CA GLY A 66 22.21 3.51 7.96
C GLY A 66 22.24 2.66 6.68
N TYR A 67 21.11 2.09 6.26
CA TYR A 67 21.10 1.12 5.16
C TYR A 67 21.56 1.73 3.82
N ILE A 68 22.73 1.28 3.35
CA ILE A 68 23.32 1.67 2.07
C ILE A 68 22.54 1.00 0.93
N SER A 69 22.15 1.78 -0.08
CA SER A 69 21.38 1.31 -1.23
C SER A 69 21.79 2.00 -2.53
N SER A 70 21.32 1.49 -3.68
CA SER A 70 21.48 2.17 -4.98
C SER A 70 20.81 3.55 -5.06
N HIS A 71 19.90 3.86 -4.14
CA HIS A 71 19.22 5.16 -4.05
C HIS A 71 19.97 6.12 -3.13
N TYR A 72 20.55 5.60 -2.05
CA TYR A 72 21.30 6.30 -1.01
C TYR A 72 22.60 5.53 -0.72
N PRO A 73 23.68 5.79 -1.49
CA PRO A 73 24.91 5.00 -1.46
C PRO A 73 25.91 5.43 -0.37
N SER A 74 25.57 6.42 0.44
CA SER A 74 26.41 6.97 1.50
C SER A 74 25.77 6.74 2.87
N LEU A 75 26.60 6.48 3.87
CA LEU A 75 26.18 6.57 5.27
C LEU A 75 25.87 8.02 5.65
N LEU A 76 25.03 8.18 6.65
CA LEU A 76 24.85 9.45 7.37
C LEU A 76 25.79 9.46 8.58
N ASP A 77 26.27 10.64 8.95
CA ASP A 77 27.05 10.81 10.17
C ASP A 77 26.15 10.55 11.41
N PRO A 78 26.59 9.69 12.35
CA PRO A 78 25.87 9.46 13.59
C PRO A 78 25.79 10.73 14.45
N VAL A 79 24.67 10.91 15.14
CA VAL A 79 24.43 12.03 16.07
C VAL A 79 24.18 11.49 17.49
N GLU A 80 24.39 12.33 18.51
CA GLU A 80 24.30 11.93 19.92
C GLU A 80 22.93 11.34 20.32
N SER A 81 21.86 11.69 19.60
CA SER A 81 20.51 11.16 19.80
C SER A 81 20.21 9.85 19.06
N ASP A 82 21.15 9.27 18.31
CA ASP A 82 20.92 7.99 17.62
C ASP A 82 20.90 6.82 18.60
N GLY A 83 19.79 6.06 18.60
CA GLY A 83 19.60 4.88 19.43
C GLY A 83 20.14 3.59 18.80
N VAL A 84 20.25 2.53 19.61
CA VAL A 84 20.54 1.18 19.10
C VAL A 84 19.30 0.61 18.40
N VAL A 85 19.36 0.54 17.07
CA VAL A 85 18.30 -0.01 16.21
C VAL A 85 18.63 -1.42 15.73
N ARG A 86 17.59 -2.15 15.29
CA ARG A 86 17.70 -3.41 14.53
C ARG A 86 16.59 -3.47 13.48
N TYR A 87 16.87 -4.07 12.33
CA TYR A 87 15.88 -4.34 11.29
C TYR A 87 15.91 -5.82 10.91
N GLU A 88 15.05 -6.62 11.53
CA GLU A 88 14.93 -8.06 11.27
C GLU A 88 13.98 -8.28 10.08
N HIS A 89 14.53 -8.58 8.90
CA HIS A 89 13.74 -8.87 7.69
C HIS A 89 13.29 -10.33 7.62
N LEU A 90 12.37 -10.66 6.71
CA LEU A 90 11.85 -12.03 6.51
C LEU A 90 11.33 -12.67 7.82
N THR A 91 10.86 -11.86 8.76
CA THR A 91 10.46 -12.26 10.11
C THR A 91 8.97 -12.01 10.29
N GLU A 92 8.24 -13.01 10.80
CA GLU A 92 6.79 -12.98 11.00
C GLU A 92 6.44 -13.09 12.48
N ALA A 93 5.54 -12.22 12.96
CA ALA A 93 5.00 -12.31 14.31
C ALA A 93 4.03 -13.49 14.41
N LEU A 94 4.33 -14.43 15.30
CA LEU A 94 3.49 -15.60 15.59
C LEU A 94 2.69 -15.45 16.89
N ASP A 95 3.22 -14.72 17.87
CA ASP A 95 2.47 -14.35 19.07
C ASP A 95 2.94 -13.04 19.70
N ILE A 96 2.04 -12.40 20.46
CA ILE A 96 2.31 -11.26 21.33
C ILE A 96 1.58 -11.47 22.67
N SER A 97 2.32 -11.56 23.76
CA SER A 97 1.79 -11.87 25.10
C SER A 97 2.39 -10.97 26.17
N PHE A 98 1.60 -10.58 27.16
CA PHE A 98 2.10 -9.93 28.38
C PHE A 98 2.77 -10.97 29.30
N ASP A 99 3.95 -10.67 29.84
CA ASP A 99 4.68 -11.51 30.80
C ASP A 99 5.35 -10.64 31.88
N THR A 100 5.83 -11.24 32.97
CA THR A 100 6.38 -10.53 34.14
C THR A 100 7.86 -10.84 34.35
N TYR A 101 8.74 -10.13 33.65
CA TYR A 101 10.18 -10.32 33.77
C TYR A 101 10.76 -9.60 35.00
N LYS A 102 11.33 -10.36 35.95
CA LYS A 102 11.91 -9.85 37.22
C LYS A 102 10.96 -8.95 38.04
N GLY A 103 9.66 -9.20 37.96
CA GLY A 103 8.63 -8.40 38.66
C GLY A 103 8.16 -7.15 37.90
N TYR A 104 8.70 -6.86 36.72
CA TYR A 104 8.25 -5.78 35.85
C TYR A 104 7.40 -6.35 34.69
N PRO A 105 6.30 -5.68 34.30
CA PRO A 105 5.51 -6.08 33.15
C PRO A 105 6.27 -5.80 31.85
N LYS A 106 6.28 -6.75 30.91
CA LYS A 106 6.81 -6.58 29.56
C LYS A 106 5.95 -7.29 28.52
N MET A 107 5.96 -6.78 27.30
CA MET A 107 5.45 -7.51 26.14
C MET A 107 6.51 -8.49 25.65
N VAL A 108 6.11 -9.73 25.46
CA VAL A 108 6.92 -10.80 24.86
C VAL A 108 6.33 -11.13 23.50
N LEU A 109 7.13 -10.95 22.46
CA LEU A 109 6.77 -11.26 21.08
C LEU A 109 7.46 -12.56 20.68
N THR A 110 6.72 -13.50 20.10
CA THR A 110 7.26 -14.71 19.48
C THR A 110 7.27 -14.54 17.97
N PHE A 111 8.43 -14.74 17.35
CA PHE A 111 8.66 -14.54 15.92
C PHE A 111 9.15 -15.84 15.26
N ALA A 112 8.92 -15.96 13.95
CA ALA A 112 9.61 -16.94 13.11
C ALA A 112 10.32 -16.27 11.94
N ASP A 113 11.58 -16.66 11.73
CA ASP A 113 12.32 -16.41 10.51
C ASP A 113 11.72 -17.28 9.38
N LYS A 114 11.23 -16.66 8.31
CA LYS A 114 10.57 -17.35 7.19
C LYS A 114 11.55 -18.09 6.28
N ALA A 115 12.84 -17.76 6.30
CA ALA A 115 13.87 -18.47 5.54
C ALA A 115 14.39 -19.71 6.29
N THR A 116 14.64 -19.61 7.60
CA THR A 116 15.17 -20.73 8.39
C THR A 116 14.13 -21.53 9.18
N GLN A 117 12.88 -21.03 9.25
CA GLN A 117 11.79 -21.56 10.10
C GLN A 117 12.14 -21.56 11.61
N LYS A 118 13.18 -20.84 12.02
CA LYS A 118 13.60 -20.74 13.42
C LYS A 118 12.67 -19.81 14.18
N VAL A 119 12.06 -20.33 15.25
CA VAL A 119 11.28 -19.55 16.21
C VAL A 119 12.21 -18.91 17.25
N PHE A 120 11.95 -17.65 17.59
CA PHE A 120 12.64 -16.92 18.66
C PHE A 120 11.68 -15.96 19.38
N ARG A 121 12.17 -15.32 20.45
CA ARG A 121 11.40 -14.35 21.24
C ARG A 121 12.16 -13.04 21.43
N MET A 122 11.41 -11.96 21.59
CA MET A 122 11.92 -10.63 21.96
C MET A 122 11.05 -10.04 23.08
N GLU A 123 11.68 -9.28 23.96
CA GLU A 123 11.02 -8.50 25.02
C GLU A 123 10.94 -7.02 24.60
N ALA A 124 9.83 -6.35 24.92
CA ALA A 124 9.61 -4.93 24.66
C ALA A 124 8.77 -4.27 25.77
N ASP A 125 9.06 -3.00 26.06
CA ASP A 125 8.28 -2.17 27.00
C ASP A 125 7.12 -1.43 26.31
N LEU A 126 7.23 -1.24 24.98
CA LEU A 126 6.21 -0.69 24.09
C LEU A 126 6.26 -1.42 22.76
N VAL A 127 5.10 -1.76 22.20
CA VAL A 127 4.94 -2.35 20.87
C VAL A 127 4.12 -1.42 19.99
N ILE A 128 4.62 -1.13 18.79
CA ILE A 128 3.90 -0.38 17.76
C ILE A 128 3.71 -1.32 16.56
N ALA A 129 2.47 -1.79 16.39
CA ALA A 129 2.07 -2.69 15.33
C ALA A 129 1.62 -1.91 14.09
N ALA A 130 2.47 -1.91 13.07
CA ALA A 130 2.20 -1.38 11.73
C ALA A 130 2.11 -2.52 10.69
N ASP A 131 1.55 -3.66 11.09
CA ASP A 131 1.60 -4.95 10.40
C ASP A 131 0.50 -5.12 9.33
N ASP A 132 0.33 -4.10 8.47
CA ASP A 132 -0.57 -4.08 7.30
C ASP A 132 -2.07 -4.26 7.64
N PRO A 133 -3.02 -4.07 6.70
CA PRO A 133 -4.44 -4.18 7.04
C PRO A 133 -4.90 -5.62 7.33
N ASN A 134 -4.00 -6.61 7.20
CA ASN A 134 -4.18 -7.98 7.71
C ASN A 134 -3.68 -8.20 9.15
N SER A 135 -3.19 -7.14 9.82
CA SER A 135 -2.62 -7.11 11.17
C SER A 135 -2.94 -8.30 12.07
N PHE A 136 -1.89 -9.06 12.37
CA PHE A 136 -1.90 -10.13 13.36
C PHE A 136 -2.19 -9.55 14.75
N VAL A 137 -1.53 -8.46 15.12
CA VAL A 137 -1.65 -7.87 16.46
C VAL A 137 -3.07 -7.37 16.71
N ARG A 138 -3.65 -6.61 15.75
CA ARG A 138 -5.06 -6.19 15.83
C ARG A 138 -5.98 -7.41 15.90
N ASN A 139 -5.75 -8.44 15.07
CA ASN A 139 -6.61 -9.64 15.07
C ASN A 139 -6.53 -10.41 16.40
N LYS A 140 -5.40 -10.40 17.11
CA LYS A 140 -5.32 -11.01 18.45
C LYS A 140 -6.18 -10.28 19.48
N TYR A 141 -6.16 -8.94 19.49
CA TYR A 141 -6.93 -8.14 20.45
C TYR A 141 -8.39 -7.90 20.06
N LEU A 142 -8.70 -7.89 18.76
CA LEU A 142 -10.03 -7.61 18.20
C LEU A 142 -10.51 -8.72 17.23
N PRO A 143 -10.51 -10.02 17.60
CA PRO A 143 -10.74 -11.15 16.68
C PRO A 143 -12.17 -11.23 16.09
N LYS A 144 -13.09 -10.38 16.56
CA LYS A 144 -14.45 -10.25 16.01
C LYS A 144 -14.56 -9.16 14.93
N ILE A 145 -13.56 -8.30 14.78
CA ILE A 145 -13.56 -7.21 13.81
C ILE A 145 -13.05 -7.75 12.47
N GLN A 146 -13.97 -7.92 11.53
CA GLN A 146 -13.69 -8.37 10.16
C GLN A 146 -13.71 -7.19 9.19
N ARG A 147 -13.01 -7.34 8.06
CA ARG A 147 -13.08 -6.37 6.97
C ARG A 147 -14.46 -6.38 6.32
N GLN A 148 -14.95 -5.21 5.92
CA GLN A 148 -16.22 -5.01 5.22
C GLN A 148 -15.97 -4.48 3.79
N TYR A 149 -16.86 -4.84 2.86
CA TYR A 149 -16.81 -4.35 1.49
C TYR A 149 -17.33 -2.92 1.38
N VAL A 150 -16.54 -2.01 0.80
CA VAL A 150 -16.87 -0.56 0.72
C VAL A 150 -17.60 -0.15 -0.56
N GLY A 151 -18.33 -1.08 -1.19
CA GLY A 151 -19.21 -0.77 -2.32
C GLY A 151 -18.53 -0.68 -3.71
N TYR A 152 -17.19 -0.78 -3.82
CA TYR A 152 -16.51 -0.79 -5.13
C TYR A 152 -15.28 -1.73 -5.23
N ILE A 153 -14.91 -2.05 -6.48
CA ILE A 153 -13.69 -2.80 -6.82
C ILE A 153 -12.66 -1.96 -7.56
N ALA A 154 -11.39 -2.35 -7.46
CA ALA A 154 -10.35 -1.93 -8.37
C ALA A 154 -10.09 -3.02 -9.43
N TRP A 155 -10.50 -2.74 -10.67
CA TRP A 155 -9.88 -3.36 -11.84
C TRP A 155 -8.44 -2.89 -11.95
N ARG A 156 -7.51 -3.83 -12.12
CA ARG A 156 -6.07 -3.57 -12.26
C ARG A 156 -5.52 -4.35 -13.46
N GLY A 157 -4.47 -3.79 -14.06
CA GLY A 157 -3.78 -4.40 -15.19
C GLY A 157 -2.55 -3.57 -15.56
N THR A 158 -1.70 -4.16 -16.41
CA THR A 158 -0.47 -3.54 -16.92
C THR A 158 -0.36 -3.77 -18.41
N VAL A 159 0.14 -2.77 -19.13
CA VAL A 159 0.38 -2.77 -20.59
C VAL A 159 1.79 -2.23 -20.81
N ASN A 160 2.51 -2.74 -21.80
CA ASN A 160 3.81 -2.20 -22.17
C ASN A 160 3.63 -0.81 -22.79
N ASP A 161 4.51 0.15 -22.48
CA ASP A 161 4.42 1.48 -23.08
C ASP A 161 4.56 1.44 -24.61
N LYS A 162 5.17 0.38 -25.16
CA LYS A 162 5.31 0.13 -26.60
C LYS A 162 4.01 -0.34 -27.28
N GLU A 163 3.14 -1.05 -26.57
CA GLU A 163 1.90 -1.64 -27.11
C GLU A 163 0.78 -0.60 -27.30
N VAL A 164 0.67 0.37 -26.40
CA VAL A 164 -0.23 1.52 -26.57
C VAL A 164 0.16 2.39 -27.77
N SER A 165 -0.81 3.12 -28.32
CA SER A 165 -0.58 3.99 -29.48
C SER A 165 0.32 5.19 -29.12
N ALA A 166 0.90 5.84 -30.14
CA ALA A 166 1.78 7.00 -29.92
C ALA A 166 1.04 8.18 -29.28
N SER A 167 -0.24 8.39 -29.62
CA SER A 167 -1.11 9.38 -28.96
C SER A 167 -1.45 8.98 -27.52
N THR A 168 -1.64 7.69 -27.22
CA THR A 168 -1.84 7.21 -25.86
C THR A 168 -0.60 7.38 -24.97
N ARG A 169 0.60 7.05 -25.49
CA ARG A 169 1.89 7.31 -24.81
C ARG A 169 2.04 8.79 -24.44
N ALA A 170 1.60 9.69 -25.30
CA ALA A 170 1.67 11.14 -25.07
C ALA A 170 0.68 11.67 -24.01
N VAL A 171 -0.29 10.86 -23.58
CA VAL A 171 -1.37 11.29 -22.68
C VAL A 171 -1.36 10.57 -21.33
N PHE A 172 -1.02 9.28 -21.25
CA PHE A 172 -1.40 8.47 -20.08
C PHE A 172 -0.35 8.24 -19.00
N VAL A 173 -0.48 9.06 -17.96
CA VAL A 173 -0.18 8.66 -16.57
C VAL A 173 -1.51 8.33 -15.84
N GLN A 174 -1.97 7.08 -16.00
CA GLN A 174 -2.87 6.30 -15.10
C GLN A 174 -4.41 6.54 -15.02
N ASN A 175 -5.15 5.40 -15.12
CA ASN A 175 -6.27 4.86 -14.27
C ASN A 175 -7.58 5.67 -14.06
N SER A 176 -8.79 5.13 -13.81
CA SER A 176 -9.44 3.77 -13.79
C SER A 176 -11.01 3.99 -13.70
N ALA A 177 -12.00 3.14 -13.32
CA ALA A 177 -12.16 1.78 -12.74
C ALA A 177 -13.60 1.20 -13.05
N GLU A 178 -14.25 0.50 -12.08
CA GLU A 178 -15.67 0.00 -12.03
C GLU A 178 -16.12 -1.17 -12.94
N SER A 179 -17.09 -2.04 -12.58
CA SER A 179 -17.96 -2.22 -11.38
C SER A 179 -18.25 -3.72 -11.12
N LEU A 180 -18.62 -4.17 -9.89
CA LEU A 180 -18.25 -5.48 -9.30
C LEU A 180 -18.84 -6.83 -9.82
N GLU A 181 -20.15 -7.07 -9.78
CA GLU A 181 -20.64 -8.39 -9.28
C GLU A 181 -20.33 -9.66 -10.08
N GLU A 182 -20.34 -9.63 -11.42
CA GLU A 182 -20.05 -10.82 -12.25
C GLU A 182 -18.56 -11.23 -12.22
N ILE A 183 -17.68 -10.35 -11.73
CA ILE A 183 -16.24 -10.36 -12.06
C ILE A 183 -15.38 -11.15 -11.08
N MET A 184 -15.86 -11.39 -9.86
CA MET A 184 -15.11 -12.10 -8.81
C MET A 184 -15.21 -13.64 -8.90
N THR A 185 -15.51 -14.16 -10.08
CA THR A 185 -15.64 -15.60 -10.38
C THR A 185 -14.46 -16.05 -11.25
N ASP A 186 -13.83 -17.16 -10.91
CA ASP A 186 -12.69 -17.72 -11.65
C ASP A 186 -13.11 -18.34 -12.99
N ALA A 187 -12.33 -18.09 -14.05
CA ALA A 187 -12.57 -18.61 -15.40
C ALA A 187 -12.32 -20.11 -15.59
N PHE A 188 -11.61 -20.77 -14.66
CA PHE A 188 -11.16 -22.15 -14.81
C PHE A 188 -11.84 -23.13 -13.84
N ASP A 189 -12.05 -22.74 -12.58
CA ASP A 189 -12.73 -23.60 -11.58
C ASP A 189 -14.14 -23.11 -11.18
N SER A 190 -14.61 -22.00 -11.76
CA SER A 190 -15.89 -21.33 -11.42
C SER A 190 -16.05 -20.94 -9.95
N ARG A 191 -14.96 -20.92 -9.17
CA ARG A 191 -14.97 -20.55 -7.76
C ARG A 191 -15.10 -19.04 -7.61
N ARG A 192 -15.92 -18.61 -6.65
CA ARG A 192 -15.97 -17.20 -6.24
C ARG A 192 -14.75 -16.85 -5.38
N HIS A 193 -13.87 -16.01 -5.92
CA HIS A 193 -12.78 -15.39 -5.16
C HIS A 193 -13.32 -14.29 -4.26
N HIS A 194 -12.83 -14.24 -3.02
CA HIS A 194 -13.34 -13.29 -2.03
C HIS A 194 -12.60 -11.95 -2.01
N ASN A 195 -11.31 -11.94 -2.38
CA ASN A 195 -10.44 -10.76 -2.27
C ASN A 195 -9.74 -10.40 -3.59
N ILE A 196 -9.22 -11.38 -4.32
CA ILE A 196 -8.41 -11.21 -5.54
C ILE A 196 -8.78 -12.29 -6.56
N VAL A 197 -9.10 -11.91 -7.81
CA VAL A 197 -9.04 -12.85 -8.96
C VAL A 197 -7.63 -12.78 -9.56
N PRO A 198 -6.90 -13.91 -9.67
CA PRO A 198 -5.54 -13.91 -10.22
C PRO A 198 -5.46 -13.44 -11.68
N ALA A 199 -4.28 -12.93 -12.07
CA ALA A 199 -4.05 -12.44 -13.43
C ALA A 199 -4.24 -13.56 -14.47
N GLY A 200 -5.19 -13.37 -15.39
CA GLY A 200 -5.56 -14.37 -16.40
C GLY A 200 -6.67 -15.36 -15.99
N HIS A 201 -7.12 -15.34 -14.73
CA HIS A 201 -8.28 -16.11 -14.24
C HIS A 201 -9.62 -15.38 -14.41
N VAL A 202 -9.63 -14.26 -15.14
CA VAL A 202 -10.83 -13.45 -15.42
C VAL A 202 -11.57 -14.03 -16.62
N TRP A 203 -12.90 -14.19 -16.51
CA TRP A 203 -13.73 -14.67 -17.61
C TRP A 203 -13.59 -13.78 -18.85
N LYS A 204 -13.35 -14.39 -20.03
CA LYS A 204 -13.19 -13.66 -21.29
C LYS A 204 -14.42 -12.82 -21.63
N ASP A 205 -15.62 -13.32 -21.38
CA ASP A 205 -16.85 -12.62 -21.72
C ASP A 205 -17.12 -11.44 -20.78
N VAL A 206 -16.73 -11.56 -19.51
CA VAL A 206 -16.72 -10.45 -18.55
C VAL A 206 -15.70 -9.38 -18.93
N TRP A 207 -14.53 -9.78 -19.45
CA TRP A 207 -13.55 -8.84 -20.01
C TRP A 207 -14.06 -8.17 -21.29
N ASN A 208 -14.62 -8.93 -22.23
CA ASN A 208 -15.23 -8.41 -23.46
C ASN A 208 -16.41 -7.46 -23.16
N TRP A 209 -17.21 -7.75 -22.15
CA TRP A 209 -18.25 -6.86 -21.63
C TRP A 209 -17.66 -5.55 -21.12
N LEU A 210 -16.53 -5.59 -20.39
CA LEU A 210 -15.84 -4.37 -19.94
C LEU A 210 -15.32 -3.56 -21.14
N LEU A 211 -14.74 -4.21 -22.14
CA LEU A 211 -14.29 -3.54 -23.37
C LEU A 211 -15.46 -2.87 -24.12
N ASN A 212 -16.59 -3.57 -24.26
CA ASN A 212 -17.79 -3.05 -24.90
C ASN A 212 -18.43 -1.90 -24.09
N LYS A 213 -18.46 -2.00 -22.76
CA LYS A 213 -18.87 -0.90 -21.87
C LYS A 213 -17.93 0.29 -21.97
N ALA A 214 -16.63 0.07 -22.08
CA ALA A 214 -15.65 1.14 -22.21
C ALA A 214 -15.89 1.90 -23.53
N GLN A 215 -15.99 1.19 -24.66
CA GLN A 215 -16.28 1.78 -25.98
C GLN A 215 -17.60 2.55 -26.06
N THR A 216 -18.59 2.23 -25.21
CA THR A 216 -19.91 2.89 -25.17
C THR A 216 -20.05 3.96 -24.09
N LYS A 217 -18.97 4.26 -23.35
CA LYS A 217 -18.92 5.35 -22.37
C LYS A 217 -18.13 6.55 -22.94
N PRO A 218 -18.39 7.78 -22.46
CA PRO A 218 -17.61 8.97 -22.83
C PRO A 218 -16.24 8.98 -22.09
N LEU A 219 -15.46 7.91 -22.28
CA LEU A 219 -14.10 7.83 -21.79
C LEU A 219 -13.14 8.50 -22.80
N PRO A 220 -12.14 9.28 -22.35
CA PRO A 220 -11.07 9.76 -23.20
C PRO A 220 -10.51 8.64 -24.09
N ALA A 221 -10.41 8.88 -25.40
CA ALA A 221 -10.02 7.85 -26.37
C ALA A 221 -8.74 7.06 -26.01
N PRO A 222 -7.70 7.64 -25.38
CA PRO A 222 -6.51 6.89 -25.02
C PRO A 222 -6.59 6.18 -23.64
N LEU A 223 -7.64 6.41 -22.82
CA LEU A 223 -7.99 5.45 -21.75
C LEU A 223 -8.46 4.13 -22.37
N LEU A 224 -9.29 4.21 -23.42
CA LEU A 224 -9.80 3.03 -24.12
C LEU A 224 -8.69 2.20 -24.73
N ASP A 225 -7.68 2.84 -25.34
CA ASP A 225 -6.51 2.16 -25.90
C ASP A 225 -5.64 1.44 -24.86
N ILE A 226 -5.58 1.93 -23.61
CA ILE A 226 -4.97 1.17 -22.50
C ILE A 226 -5.86 -0.01 -22.11
N ILE A 227 -7.14 0.23 -21.86
CA ILE A 227 -8.06 -0.80 -21.36
C ILE A 227 -8.16 -1.95 -22.37
N ALA A 228 -8.25 -1.65 -23.67
CA ALA A 228 -8.27 -2.64 -24.74
C ALA A 228 -6.99 -3.48 -24.90
N LYS A 229 -5.87 -3.09 -24.27
CA LYS A 229 -4.57 -3.75 -24.39
C LYS A 229 -4.11 -4.48 -23.13
N ILE A 230 -4.87 -4.41 -22.04
CA ILE A 230 -4.59 -5.20 -20.84
C ILE A 230 -4.89 -6.68 -21.17
N GLU A 231 -3.85 -7.45 -21.50
CA GLU A 231 -3.98 -8.90 -21.75
C GLU A 231 -4.34 -9.70 -20.48
N ARG A 232 -3.88 -9.22 -19.32
CA ARG A 232 -3.96 -9.93 -18.03
C ARG A 232 -4.53 -9.01 -16.95
N PRO A 233 -5.85 -8.74 -16.98
CA PRO A 233 -6.50 -8.04 -15.88
C PRO A 233 -6.48 -8.89 -14.61
N PHE A 234 -6.51 -8.23 -13.47
CA PHE A 234 -6.78 -8.82 -12.16
C PHE A 234 -7.64 -7.86 -11.35
N ILE A 235 -8.46 -8.39 -10.44
CA ILE A 235 -9.48 -7.61 -9.74
C ILE A 235 -9.25 -7.72 -8.24
N GLN A 236 -9.33 -6.59 -7.56
CA GLN A 236 -9.25 -6.48 -6.11
C GLN A 236 -10.57 -5.96 -5.54
N VAL A 237 -11.13 -6.70 -4.58
CA VAL A 237 -12.22 -6.21 -3.73
C VAL A 237 -11.65 -5.18 -2.76
N ILE A 238 -12.14 -3.95 -2.82
CA ILE A 238 -11.72 -2.94 -1.83
C ILE A 238 -12.52 -3.19 -0.57
N THR A 239 -11.78 -3.31 0.53
CA THR A 239 -12.32 -3.62 1.85
C THR A 239 -11.67 -2.74 2.89
N GLU A 240 -12.48 -2.25 3.81
CA GLU A 240 -12.07 -1.42 4.94
C GLU A 240 -12.43 -2.14 6.25
N LEU A 241 -11.97 -1.62 7.38
CA LEU A 241 -12.13 -2.21 8.69
C LEU A 241 -12.16 -1.07 9.70
N SER A 242 -13.02 -1.14 10.72
CA SER A 242 -13.04 -0.13 11.79
C SER A 242 -12.72 -0.78 13.13
N SER A 243 -11.70 -0.25 13.80
CA SER A 243 -11.25 -0.68 15.13
C SER A 243 -11.77 0.34 16.15
N PRO A 244 -12.47 -0.09 17.22
CA PRO A 244 -13.02 0.86 18.22
C PRO A 244 -11.94 1.48 19.13
N GLN A 245 -10.70 0.99 19.06
CA GLN A 245 -9.56 1.51 19.81
C GLN A 245 -8.24 1.18 19.10
N ALA A 246 -7.23 2.03 19.31
CA ALA A 246 -5.87 1.84 18.79
C ALA A 246 -4.88 1.27 19.83
N ALA A 247 -5.23 1.29 21.12
CA ALA A 247 -4.36 0.95 22.23
C ALA A 247 -4.90 -0.25 23.04
N PHE A 248 -3.97 -1.08 23.52
CA PHE A 248 -4.22 -2.29 24.30
C PHE A 248 -3.17 -2.41 25.41
N GLU A 249 -3.35 -3.32 26.36
CA GLU A 249 -2.41 -3.56 27.48
C GLU A 249 -2.04 -2.26 28.25
N ASN A 250 -3.06 -1.46 28.59
CA ASN A 250 -2.91 -0.13 29.22
C ASN A 250 -2.02 0.87 28.45
N GLY A 251 -1.82 0.66 27.14
CA GLY A 251 -1.05 1.53 26.25
C GLY A 251 0.33 0.99 25.86
N THR A 252 0.75 -0.18 26.37
CA THR A 252 2.02 -0.80 25.96
C THR A 252 1.95 -1.50 24.60
N VAL A 253 0.75 -1.66 24.03
CA VAL A 253 0.55 -2.11 22.64
C VAL A 253 -0.30 -1.09 21.90
N LEU A 254 0.24 -0.54 20.82
CA LEU A 254 -0.41 0.40 19.92
C LEU A 254 -0.50 -0.20 18.51
N VAL A 255 -1.60 0.02 17.80
CA VAL A 255 -1.78 -0.37 16.39
C VAL A 255 -1.87 0.91 15.54
N VAL A 256 -1.17 0.98 14.40
CA VAL A 256 -1.01 2.21 13.58
C VAL A 256 -0.92 1.92 12.07
N GLY A 257 -1.03 2.95 11.24
CA GLY A 257 -1.01 2.80 9.77
C GLY A 257 -2.18 1.94 9.28
N ASP A 258 -2.06 1.25 8.15
CA ASP A 258 -3.15 0.40 7.62
C ASP A 258 -3.61 -0.73 8.58
N ALA A 259 -2.80 -1.07 9.58
CA ALA A 259 -3.22 -1.97 10.66
C ALA A 259 -4.35 -1.35 11.53
N LEU A 260 -4.43 -0.02 11.60
CA LEU A 260 -5.48 0.75 12.26
C LEU A 260 -6.30 1.58 11.26
N SER A 261 -7.60 1.31 11.17
CA SER A 261 -8.56 2.32 10.73
C SER A 261 -9.64 2.48 11.81
N MET A 262 -10.09 3.71 11.98
CA MET A 262 -11.10 4.17 12.95
C MET A 262 -12.04 5.14 12.23
N TYR A 263 -13.30 5.18 12.63
CA TYR A 263 -14.31 6.14 12.16
C TYR A 263 -14.64 7.16 13.26
#